data_AF-A0A136WDE1-F1
#
_entry.id   AF-A0A136WDE1-F1
#
_cell.length_a   1.000
_cell.length_b   1.000
_cell.length_c   1.000
_cell.angle_alpha   90.00
_cell.angle_beta   90.00
_cell.angle_gamma   90.00
#
_symmetry.space_group_name_H-M   'P 1'
#
loop_
_entity.id
_entity.type
_entity.pdbx_description
1 polymer ?
#
loop_
_entity_poly.entity_id
_entity_poly.type
_entity_poly.pdbx_seq_one_letter_code
_entity_poly.pdbx_strand_id
1 'polypeptide(L)'
;MITIFNRKELIITYSMEKQSKIRNLLAEHNIDYSISTLGNMMQSHDSNFSSFGIRVNPPTEYRIYVKKQDYEKAVHLLNDIR
;
A
#
# COMPACT_ATOMS: atom_id res chain seq x y z
N MET A 1 -6.42 5.90 -13.01
CA MET A 1 -7.22 4.71 -12.70
C MET A 1 -6.38 3.47 -12.94
N ILE A 2 -5.99 2.81 -11.84
CA ILE A 2 -5.24 1.57 -11.86
C ILE A 2 -6.22 0.40 -12.00
N THR A 3 -6.11 -0.34 -13.09
CA THR A 3 -6.85 -1.60 -13.27
C THR A 3 -6.00 -2.78 -12.80
N ILE A 4 -6.65 -3.86 -12.38
CA ILE A 4 -5.99 -5.09 -11.90
C ILE A 4 -5.02 -5.66 -12.96
N PHE A 5 -5.32 -5.45 -14.25
CA PHE A 5 -4.48 -5.91 -15.37
C PHE A 5 -3.26 -5.02 -15.66
N ASN A 6 -3.33 -3.72 -15.36
CA ASN A 6 -2.26 -2.75 -15.62
C ASN A 6 -1.51 -2.33 -14.35
N ARG A 7 -1.75 -2.99 -13.22
CA ARG A 7 -1.01 -2.76 -11.98
C ARG A 7 0.18 -3.71 -11.86
N LYS A 8 1.22 -3.25 -11.18
CA LYS A 8 2.40 -4.03 -10.82
C LYS A 8 2.74 -3.76 -9.36
N GLU A 9 3.10 -4.80 -8.63
CA GLU A 9 3.53 -4.70 -7.24
C GLU A 9 4.88 -3.96 -7.20
N LEU A 10 4.93 -2.88 -6.42
CA LEU A 10 6.13 -2.06 -6.25
C LEU A 10 6.95 -2.54 -5.05
N ILE A 11 6.30 -2.61 -3.90
CA ILE A 11 6.95 -2.96 -2.62
C ILE A 11 5.92 -3.44 -1.61
N ILE A 12 6.36 -4.37 -0.76
CA ILE A 12 5.62 -4.84 0.40
C ILE A 12 6.36 -4.34 1.64
N THR A 13 5.66 -3.62 2.52
CA THR A 13 6.21 -3.15 3.81
C THR A 13 5.27 -3.52 4.94
N TYR A 14 5.83 -3.78 6.12
CA TYR A 14 5.07 -4.05 7.34
C TYR A 14 5.12 -2.85 8.32
N SER A 15 5.90 -1.82 7.99
CA SER A 15 6.01 -0.59 8.78
C SER A 15 5.12 0.50 8.18
N MET A 16 4.24 1.06 9.01
CA MET A 16 3.37 2.19 8.66
C MET A 16 4.20 3.43 8.29
N GLU A 17 5.31 3.68 8.99
CA GLU A 17 6.19 4.81 8.69
C GLU A 17 6.80 4.70 7.29
N LYS A 18 7.28 3.51 6.93
CA LYS A 18 7.81 3.25 5.57
C LYS A 18 6.71 3.40 4.52
N GLN A 19 5.52 2.88 4.78
CA GLN A 19 4.38 3.02 3.87
C GLN A 19 4.03 4.50 3.64
N SER A 20 3.99 5.32 4.69
CA SER A 20 3.67 6.74 4.60
C SER A 20 4.71 7.50 3.77
N LYS A 21 6.01 7.22 3.98
CA LYS A 21 7.09 7.79 3.17
C LYS A 21 6.94 7.47 1.68
N ILE A 22 6.72 6.19 1.36
CA ILE A 22 6.57 5.74 -0.04
C ILE A 22 5.31 6.36 -0.67
N ARG A 23 4.22 6.44 0.09
CA ARG A 23 2.97 7.07 -0.34
C ARG A 23 3.17 8.53 -0.70
N ASN A 24 3.82 9.29 0.18
CA ASN A 24 4.05 10.72 -0.02
C ASN A 24 4.95 10.94 -1.23
N LEU A 25 6.03 10.18 -1.36
CA LEU A 25 6.91 10.23 -2.53
C LEU A 25 6.14 9.99 -3.85
N LEU A 26 5.33 8.93 -3.92
CA LEU A 26 4.55 8.65 -5.12
C LEU A 26 3.57 9.79 -5.43
N ALA A 27 2.96 10.39 -4.41
CA ALA A 27 2.07 11.54 -4.56
C ALA A 27 2.82 12.81 -5.04
N GLU A 28 4.01 13.11 -4.50
CA GLU A 28 4.84 14.23 -4.93
C GLU A 28 5.22 14.12 -6.41
N HIS A 29 5.52 12.91 -6.87
CA HIS A 29 5.84 12.62 -8.26
C HIS A 29 4.61 12.41 -9.16
N ASN A 30 3.39 12.66 -8.66
CA ASN A 30 2.13 12.50 -9.39
C ASN A 30 1.95 11.08 -10.00
N ILE A 31 2.48 10.07 -9.32
CA ILE A 31 2.36 8.66 -9.73
C ILE A 31 1.10 8.08 -9.10
N ASP A 32 0.20 7.56 -9.95
CA ASP A 32 -1.00 6.86 -9.51
C ASP A 32 -0.58 5.58 -8.74
N TYR A 33 -1.07 5.41 -7.51
CA TYR A 33 -0.78 4.23 -6.68
C TYR A 33 -2.03 3.64 -6.04
N SER A 34 -1.99 2.35 -5.72
CA SER A 34 -3.04 1.61 -5.03
C SER A 34 -2.42 0.85 -3.87
N ILE A 35 -2.98 1.02 -2.67
CA ILE A 35 -2.50 0.35 -1.46
C ILE A 35 -3.50 -0.74 -1.10
N SER A 36 -3.01 -1.96 -0.92
CA SER A 36 -3.78 -3.07 -0.34
C SER A 36 -3.20 -3.41 1.02
N THR A 37 -4.00 -3.21 2.07
CA THR A 37 -3.65 -3.58 3.44
C THR A 37 -4.17 -4.99 3.72
N LEU A 38 -3.31 -5.99 3.65
CA LEU A 38 -3.62 -7.34 4.10
C LEU A 38 -3.39 -7.42 5.61
N GLY A 39 -4.38 -6.96 6.35
CA GLY A 39 -4.41 -7.12 7.81
C GLY A 39 -5.83 -7.38 8.24
N ASN A 40 -6.31 -8.63 8.12
CA ASN A 40 -7.61 -9.11 8.61
C ASN A 40 -8.78 -8.10 8.53
N MET A 41 -8.81 -7.21 7.54
CA MET A 41 -9.99 -6.40 7.25
C MET A 41 -10.87 -7.29 6.42
N MET A 42 -11.58 -8.15 7.14
CA MET A 42 -12.93 -8.55 6.81
C MET A 42 -13.63 -7.32 6.26
N GLN A 43 -13.80 -7.37 4.93
CA GLN A 43 -14.60 -6.52 4.08
C GLN A 43 -15.59 -5.69 4.90
N SER A 44 -15.29 -4.41 5.11
CA SER A 44 -16.24 -3.47 5.70
C SER A 44 -17.32 -3.18 4.67
N HIS A 45 -18.28 -4.09 4.61
CA HIS A 45 -19.62 -3.86 4.12
C HIS A 45 -20.61 -4.19 5.24
N ASP A 46 -20.32 -3.75 6.46
CA ASP A 46 -21.37 -3.40 7.41
C ASP A 46 -20.83 -2.58 8.57
N SER A 47 -21.45 -1.42 8.74
CA SER A 47 -21.79 -0.79 10.02
C SER A 47 -21.80 -1.77 11.20
N ASN A 48 -21.18 -1.39 12.33
CA ASN A 48 -21.25 -2.04 13.66
C ASN A 48 -20.32 -3.23 13.94
N PHE A 49 -19.02 -3.00 14.12
CA PHE A 49 -18.22 -3.87 15.00
C PHE A 49 -17.57 -3.09 16.14
N SER A 50 -18.37 -2.88 17.18
CA SER A 50 -17.89 -2.62 18.53
C SER A 50 -17.38 -3.94 19.12
N SER A 51 -16.15 -3.90 19.67
CA SER A 51 -15.57 -4.90 20.59
C SER A 51 -15.23 -6.28 20.03
N PHE A 52 -13.96 -6.67 20.09
CA PHE A 52 -13.57 -7.77 20.98
C PHE A 52 -12.04 -7.83 21.13
N GLY A 53 -11.59 -7.75 22.38
CA GLY A 53 -10.20 -7.69 22.77
C GLY A 53 -9.42 -8.98 22.48
N ILE A 54 -8.73 -9.01 21.35
CA ILE A 54 -7.56 -9.85 21.17
C ILE A 54 -6.48 -8.99 20.51
N ARG A 55 -5.47 -8.60 21.29
CA ARG A 55 -4.22 -8.01 20.80
C ARG A 55 -3.43 -9.08 20.06
N VAL A 56 -3.90 -9.47 18.88
CA VAL A 56 -2.99 -9.95 17.85
C VAL A 56 -2.78 -8.72 16.99
N ASN A 57 -1.61 -8.09 17.10
CA ASN A 57 -1.13 -7.21 16.05
C ASN A 57 -0.43 -8.13 15.04
N PRO A 58 -1.15 -8.78 14.09
CA PRO A 58 -0.43 -9.31 12.95
C PRO A 58 0.28 -8.12 12.29
N PRO A 59 1.52 -8.28 11.82
CA PRO A 59 2.19 -7.22 11.10
C PRO A 59 1.31 -6.83 9.92
N THR A 60 0.75 -5.62 9.95
CA THR A 60 -0.15 -5.15 8.89
C THR A 60 0.66 -5.10 7.61
N GLU A 61 0.32 -5.95 6.65
CA GLU A 61 1.03 -6.01 5.39
C GLU A 61 0.50 -4.93 4.46
N TYR A 62 1.34 -3.97 4.11
CA TYR A 62 1.03 -2.91 3.15
C TYR A 62 1.66 -3.28 1.81
N ARG A 63 0.81 -3.68 0.85
CA ARG A 63 1.22 -3.88 -0.55
C ARG A 63 0.91 -2.64 -1.34
N ILE A 64 1.93 -2.07 -1.98
CA ILE A 64 1.79 -0.89 -2.83
C ILE A 64 1.89 -1.33 -4.28
N TYR A 65 0.89 -0.96 -5.07
CA TYR A 65 0.81 -1.22 -6.51
C TYR A 65 0.87 0.10 -7.27
N VAL A 66 1.56 0.09 -8.40
CA VAL A 66 1.63 1.21 -9.36
C VAL A 66 1.24 0.73 -10.75
N LYS A 67 1.03 1.65 -11.69
CA LYS A 67 0.84 1.27 -13.10
C LYS A 67 2.12 0.62 -13.65
N LYS A 68 1.99 -0.37 -14.53
CA LYS A 68 3.14 -1.01 -15.18
C LYS A 68 4.05 0.00 -15.89
N GLN A 69 3.46 1.02 -16.50
CA GLN A 69 4.18 2.10 -17.21
C GLN A 69 5.00 2.99 -16.26
N ASP A 70 4.54 3.18 -15.03
CA ASP A 70 5.22 4.03 -14.04
C ASP A 70 6.08 3.22 -13.06
N TYR A 71 6.08 1.89 -13.20
CA TYR A 71 6.84 0.98 -12.33
C TYR A 71 8.33 1.30 -12.34
N GLU A 72 8.93 1.48 -13.51
CA GLU A 72 10.37 1.78 -13.61
C GLU A 72 10.72 3.10 -12.93
N LYS A 73 9.90 4.14 -13.15
CA LYS A 73 10.05 5.43 -12.48
C LYS A 73 9.94 5.28 -10.95
N ALA A 74 8.91 4.57 -10.48
CA ALA A 74 8.69 4.35 -9.06
C ALA A 74 9.84 3.56 -8.40
N VAL A 75 10.40 2.56 -9.10
CA VAL A 75 11.59 1.82 -8.62
C VAL A 75 12.81 2.74 -8.55
N HIS A 76 13.04 3.57 -9.55
CA HIS A 76 14.13 4.56 -9.52
C HIS A 76 13.99 5.51 -8.34
N LEU A 77 12.80 6.04 -8.08
CA LEU A 77 12.55 6.92 -6.93
C LEU A 77 12.76 6.22 -5.59
N LEU A 78 12.35 4.95 -5.47
CA LEU A 78 12.59 4.17 -4.25
C LEU A 78 14.07 3.91 -4.00
N ASN A 79 14.85 3.71 -5.05
CA ASN A 79 16.29 3.49 -4.93
C ASN A 79 17.05 4.75 -4.50
N ASP A 80 16.51 5.94 -4.80
CA ASP A 80 17.07 7.22 -4.38
C ASP A 80 16.93 7.47 -2.87
N ILE A 81 15.92 6.87 -2.23
CA ILE A 81 15.62 7.02 -0.79
C ILE A 81 16.36 5.98 0.06
N ARG A 82 17.03 5.00 -0.56
CA ARG A 82 17.54 3.80 0.12
C ARG A 82 18.91 4.01 0.77
#